data_AF-A0A956BSC3-F1
#
_entry.id   AF-A0A956BSC3-F1
#
_cell.length_a   1.000
_cell.length_b   1.000
_cell.length_c   1.000
_cell.angle_alpha   90.00
_cell.angle_beta   90.00
_cell.angle_gamma   90.00
#
_symmetry.space_group_name_H-M   'P 1'
#
loop_
_entity.id
_entity.type
_entity.pdbx_description
1 polymer ?
#
loop_
_entity_poly.entity_id
_entity_poly.type
_entity_poly.pdbx_seq_one_letter_code
_entity_poly.pdbx_strand_id
1 'polypeptide(L)'
;MTRRSRTLVLGALTLALGGGAHAQADDAGPRIVAADHYVDLRADELVVDSTWVIVDSTAEGESITLTPPLPTGATLSAEGWRTDYTDQRATRLVAQRAMPHGARVHLRTTLPRDIALALPRLPIPTVEGDAIQRVRFASSARFEVGEQTSLDVGAGIQVGRGIRQHIRRAADRALDGRHAHRRLGALYVRVEALGLEGQLRSAHEERRSLGWWAAGVFLLAAVGTYGVYRRAQRAVAGERVDAYLAQICADDEARALGVAVAQERAHEPPTPT
;
A
#
# COMPACT_ATOMS: atom_id res chain seq x y z
N MET A 1 -53.52 1.11 -43.96
CA MET A 1 -53.42 2.09 -42.85
C MET A 1 -52.44 1.58 -41.80
N THR A 2 -51.76 2.50 -41.13
CA THR A 2 -50.37 2.45 -40.65
C THR A 2 -50.05 1.54 -39.45
N ARG A 3 -48.88 0.91 -39.56
CA ARG A 3 -48.04 0.28 -38.52
C ARG A 3 -47.90 1.11 -37.24
N ARG A 4 -47.73 0.43 -36.09
CA ARG A 4 -46.67 0.74 -35.11
C ARG A 4 -46.21 -0.52 -34.36
N SER A 5 -45.11 -1.11 -34.83
CA SER A 5 -44.22 -1.96 -34.05
C SER A 5 -43.35 -1.06 -33.16
N ARG A 6 -43.22 -1.39 -31.86
CA ARG A 6 -42.21 -0.82 -30.98
C ARG A 6 -41.02 -1.77 -30.92
N THR A 7 -39.99 -1.46 -31.70
CA THR A 7 -38.67 -2.11 -31.62
C THR A 7 -37.89 -1.44 -30.49
N LEU A 8 -37.49 -2.24 -29.50
CA LEU A 8 -36.53 -1.86 -28.46
C LEU A 8 -35.15 -1.72 -29.13
N VAL A 9 -34.60 -0.51 -29.10
CA VAL A 9 -33.26 -0.20 -29.61
C VAL A 9 -32.24 -0.62 -28.56
N LEU A 10 -31.45 -1.65 -28.87
CA LEU A 10 -30.13 -1.87 -28.25
C LEU A 10 -29.24 -0.69 -28.61
N GLY A 11 -28.84 0.10 -27.62
CA GLY A 11 -27.80 1.11 -27.77
C GLY A 11 -26.43 0.43 -27.85
N ALA A 12 -25.84 0.42 -29.04
CA ALA A 12 -24.44 0.09 -29.27
C ALA A 12 -23.56 1.16 -28.60
N LEU A 13 -22.70 0.73 -27.68
CA LEU A 13 -21.69 1.57 -27.05
C LEU A 13 -20.39 1.48 -27.88
N THR A 14 -20.33 2.21 -29.00
CA THR A 14 -19.09 2.48 -29.72
C THR A 14 -18.28 3.48 -28.90
N LEU A 15 -17.35 2.97 -28.09
CA LEU A 15 -16.46 3.81 -27.29
C LEU A 15 -15.27 4.22 -28.15
N ALA A 16 -15.31 5.48 -28.59
CA ALA A 16 -14.24 6.18 -29.25
C ALA A 16 -12.99 6.26 -28.35
N LEU A 17 -12.05 5.37 -28.56
CA LEU A 17 -10.63 5.59 -28.33
C LEU A 17 -10.08 6.36 -29.55
N GLY A 18 -10.37 7.65 -29.62
CA GLY A 18 -9.86 8.54 -30.65
C GLY A 18 -8.71 9.39 -30.13
N GLY A 19 -7.49 9.14 -30.60
CA GLY A 19 -6.39 10.09 -30.43
C GLY A 19 -4.98 9.53 -30.56
N GLY A 20 -4.66 8.88 -31.69
CA GLY A 20 -3.30 8.47 -32.03
C GLY A 20 -3.25 7.50 -33.21
N ALA A 21 -3.41 8.02 -34.41
CA ALA A 21 -3.23 7.25 -35.64
C ALA A 21 -1.75 6.89 -35.81
N HIS A 22 -1.39 5.65 -35.51
CA HIS A 22 -0.34 4.84 -36.15
C HIS A 22 -0.35 3.46 -35.49
N ALA A 23 -1.07 2.51 -36.07
CA ALA A 23 -0.69 1.11 -36.04
C ALA A 23 -1.45 0.41 -37.16
N GLN A 24 -0.69 0.01 -38.17
CA GLN A 24 -1.03 -1.01 -39.14
C GLN A 24 -1.83 -2.13 -38.45
N ALA A 25 -3.02 -2.41 -38.96
CA ALA A 25 -3.75 -3.62 -38.61
C ALA A 25 -3.09 -4.78 -39.35
N ASP A 26 -2.12 -5.43 -38.70
CA ASP A 26 -1.66 -6.77 -39.05
C ASP A 26 -1.20 -7.44 -37.74
N ASP A 27 -1.84 -8.55 -37.36
CA ASP A 27 -1.62 -9.37 -36.14
C ASP A 27 -1.96 -8.76 -34.77
N ALA A 28 -3.10 -8.08 -34.65
CA ALA A 28 -3.62 -7.70 -33.34
C ALA A 28 -4.28 -8.90 -32.64
N GLY A 29 -3.52 -9.62 -31.79
CA GLY A 29 -4.07 -10.52 -30.79
C GLY A 29 -5.08 -9.81 -29.86
N PRO A 30 -5.72 -10.53 -28.92
CA PRO A 30 -6.88 -10.02 -28.22
C PRO A 30 -6.49 -8.85 -27.31
N ARG A 31 -7.12 -7.69 -27.50
CA ARG A 31 -6.81 -6.48 -26.74
C ARG A 31 -7.48 -6.49 -25.36
N ILE A 32 -6.74 -6.09 -24.33
CA ILE A 32 -7.23 -5.91 -22.96
C ILE A 32 -7.18 -4.41 -22.63
N VAL A 33 -8.33 -3.82 -22.26
CA VAL A 33 -8.44 -2.38 -21.96
C VAL A 33 -8.12 -2.09 -20.51
N ALA A 34 -8.49 -3.02 -19.62
CA ALA A 34 -8.31 -2.84 -18.19
C ALA A 34 -8.05 -4.15 -17.47
N ALA A 35 -7.14 -4.11 -16.51
CA ALA A 35 -6.89 -5.18 -15.57
C ALA A 35 -6.91 -4.64 -14.13
N ASP A 36 -7.47 -5.41 -13.20
CA ASP A 36 -7.43 -5.12 -11.77
C ASP A 36 -6.71 -6.24 -11.05
N HIS A 37 -5.72 -5.91 -10.25
CA HIS A 37 -4.85 -6.84 -9.54
C HIS A 37 -4.95 -6.57 -8.05
N TYR A 38 -5.18 -7.62 -7.27
CA TYR A 38 -5.13 -7.59 -5.83
C TYR A 38 -3.96 -8.43 -5.35
N VAL A 39 -3.00 -7.77 -4.70
CA VAL A 39 -1.74 -8.35 -4.24
C VAL A 39 -1.83 -8.59 -2.74
N ASP A 40 -1.69 -9.84 -2.32
CA ASP A 40 -1.67 -10.26 -0.93
C ASP A 40 -0.38 -11.03 -0.63
N LEU A 41 0.33 -10.61 0.41
CA LEU A 41 1.55 -11.27 0.87
C LEU A 41 1.22 -12.14 2.09
N ARG A 42 1.09 -13.44 1.87
CA ARG A 42 0.79 -14.44 2.90
C ARG A 42 2.08 -14.90 3.60
N ALA A 43 1.96 -15.85 4.52
CA ALA A 43 3.08 -16.33 5.33
C ALA A 43 4.21 -16.94 4.46
N ASP A 44 3.85 -17.68 3.43
CA ASP A 44 4.73 -18.50 2.59
C ASP A 44 4.68 -18.14 1.10
N GLU A 45 3.66 -17.40 0.66
CA GLU A 45 3.46 -17.05 -0.75
C GLU A 45 3.03 -15.58 -0.94
N LEU A 46 3.32 -15.06 -2.12
CA LEU A 46 2.64 -13.93 -2.73
C LEU A 46 1.49 -14.46 -3.58
N VAL A 47 0.29 -13.90 -3.39
CA VAL A 47 -0.88 -14.16 -4.23
C VAL A 47 -1.27 -12.88 -4.96
N VAL A 48 -1.46 -13.00 -6.28
CA VAL A 48 -1.96 -11.93 -7.13
C VAL A 48 -3.24 -12.41 -7.79
N ASP A 49 -4.38 -11.95 -7.27
CA ASP A 49 -5.69 -12.17 -7.87
C ASP A 49 -5.97 -11.07 -8.89
N SER A 50 -6.06 -11.45 -10.17
CA SER A 50 -6.24 -10.53 -11.29
C SER A 50 -7.60 -10.73 -11.97
N THR A 51 -8.19 -9.64 -12.42
CA THR A 51 -9.38 -9.65 -13.29
C THR A 51 -9.07 -8.83 -14.53
N TRP A 52 -9.08 -9.48 -15.68
CA TRP A 52 -8.90 -8.84 -16.99
C TRP A 52 -10.24 -8.66 -17.69
N VAL A 53 -10.37 -7.57 -18.44
CA VAL A 53 -11.53 -7.32 -19.30
C VAL A 53 -11.09 -7.38 -20.77
N ILE A 54 -11.64 -8.36 -21.49
CA ILE A 54 -11.36 -8.62 -22.91
C ILE A 54 -12.12 -7.61 -23.77
N VAL A 55 -11.46 -7.02 -24.76
CA VAL A 55 -12.00 -5.93 -25.59
C VAL A 55 -12.25 -6.38 -27.01
N ASP A 56 -11.46 -7.30 -27.51
CA ASP A 56 -11.73 -7.96 -28.77
C ASP A 56 -12.05 -9.40 -28.47
N SER A 57 -13.13 -9.92 -29.06
CA SER A 57 -13.53 -11.32 -28.85
C SER A 57 -12.34 -12.22 -29.13
N THR A 58 -12.00 -13.07 -28.18
CA THR A 58 -10.88 -14.01 -28.32
C THR A 58 -11.40 -15.30 -28.91
N ALA A 59 -10.78 -15.80 -29.98
CA ALA A 59 -11.10 -17.10 -30.53
C ALA A 59 -10.52 -18.23 -29.65
N GLU A 60 -11.07 -19.44 -29.78
CA GLU A 60 -10.45 -20.62 -29.17
C GLU A 60 -9.06 -20.86 -29.79
N GLY A 61 -8.07 -21.20 -28.95
CA GLY A 61 -6.69 -21.43 -29.37
C GLY A 61 -5.86 -20.16 -29.55
N GLU A 62 -6.48 -18.98 -29.48
CA GLU A 62 -5.75 -17.70 -29.54
C GLU A 62 -4.90 -17.52 -28.27
N SER A 63 -3.68 -17.01 -28.45
CA SER A 63 -2.70 -16.89 -27.38
C SER A 63 -2.42 -15.43 -27.04
N ILE A 64 -2.26 -15.16 -25.74
CA ILE A 64 -1.84 -13.88 -25.19
C ILE A 64 -0.44 -14.03 -24.60
N THR A 65 0.49 -13.21 -25.05
CA THR A 65 1.84 -13.14 -24.47
C THR A 65 1.83 -12.35 -23.16
N LEU A 66 2.50 -12.91 -22.15
CA LEU A 66 2.74 -12.26 -20.86
C LEU A 66 4.08 -11.51 -20.91
N THR A 67 4.05 -10.21 -20.58
CA THR A 67 5.22 -9.34 -20.66
C THR A 67 5.33 -8.46 -19.41
N PRO A 68 6.34 -8.67 -18.54
CA PRO A 68 7.40 -9.67 -18.65
C PRO A 68 6.86 -11.09 -18.36
N PRO A 69 7.55 -12.15 -18.80
CA PRO A 69 7.23 -13.51 -18.37
C PRO A 69 7.22 -13.64 -16.84
N LEU A 70 6.30 -14.44 -16.30
CA LEU A 70 6.30 -14.69 -14.86
C LEU A 70 7.56 -15.48 -14.47
N PRO A 71 8.16 -15.18 -13.31
CA PRO A 71 9.40 -15.81 -12.88
C PRO A 71 9.22 -17.31 -12.63
N THR A 72 10.32 -18.06 -12.69
CA THR A 72 10.32 -19.49 -12.36
C THR A 72 9.82 -19.70 -10.93
N GLY A 73 8.96 -20.71 -10.74
CA GLY A 73 8.28 -20.96 -9.47
C GLY A 73 6.95 -20.22 -9.30
N ALA A 74 6.60 -19.30 -10.22
CA ALA A 74 5.25 -18.75 -10.28
C ALA A 74 4.28 -19.82 -10.83
N THR A 75 3.15 -20.01 -10.16
CA THR A 75 2.01 -20.73 -10.75
C THR A 75 0.97 -19.73 -11.23
N LEU A 76 0.40 -19.99 -12.41
CA LEU A 76 -0.67 -19.16 -12.97
C LEU A 76 -1.86 -20.05 -13.33
N SER A 77 -2.99 -19.80 -12.68
CA SER A 77 -4.27 -20.42 -13.00
C SER A 77 -5.24 -19.38 -13.55
N ALA A 78 -5.91 -19.70 -14.65
CA ALA A 78 -6.98 -18.89 -15.20
C ALA A 78 -8.14 -19.74 -15.70
N GLU A 79 -9.35 -19.31 -15.40
CA GLU A 79 -10.54 -20.05 -15.81
C GLU A 79 -10.71 -19.98 -17.33
N GLY A 80 -10.72 -21.14 -18.00
CA GLY A 80 -10.89 -21.23 -19.45
C GLY A 80 -9.63 -20.86 -20.25
N TRP A 81 -8.47 -20.81 -19.59
CA TRP A 81 -7.17 -20.57 -20.23
C TRP A 81 -6.16 -21.62 -19.81
N ARG A 82 -5.32 -22.05 -20.75
CA ARG A 82 -4.15 -22.87 -20.49
C ARG A 82 -2.94 -21.96 -20.37
N THR A 83 -2.12 -22.17 -19.35
CA THR A 83 -0.83 -21.50 -19.22
C THR A 83 0.23 -22.31 -19.95
N ASP A 84 0.92 -21.67 -20.89
CA ASP A 84 2.07 -22.24 -21.58
C ASP A 84 3.36 -21.71 -20.93
N TYR A 85 4.28 -22.64 -20.67
CA TYR A 85 5.55 -22.39 -20.01
C TYR A 85 6.69 -22.52 -21.01
N THR A 86 7.60 -21.56 -21.00
CA THR A 86 8.88 -21.63 -21.73
C THR A 86 10.00 -21.48 -20.71
N ASP A 87 10.97 -22.38 -20.71
CA ASP A 87 12.07 -22.38 -19.73
C ASP A 87 11.58 -22.28 -18.27
N GLN A 88 10.51 -23.02 -17.95
CA GLN A 88 9.84 -23.04 -16.64
C GLN A 88 9.22 -21.69 -16.19
N ARG A 89 9.07 -20.73 -17.11
CA ARG A 89 8.41 -19.44 -16.87
C ARG A 89 7.09 -19.41 -17.62
N ALA A 90 6.03 -18.91 -16.98
CA ALA A 90 4.77 -18.71 -17.69
C ALA A 90 4.95 -17.54 -18.66
N THR A 91 4.90 -17.83 -19.96
CA THR A 91 5.14 -16.85 -21.03
C THR A 91 3.87 -16.52 -21.79
N ARG A 92 2.89 -17.43 -21.84
CA ARG A 92 1.68 -17.25 -22.64
C ARG A 92 0.47 -17.88 -21.97
N LEU A 93 -0.70 -17.32 -22.28
CA LEU A 93 -2.00 -17.90 -21.97
C LEU A 93 -2.71 -18.23 -23.28
N VAL A 94 -3.27 -19.43 -23.41
CA VAL A 94 -4.00 -19.90 -24.59
C VAL A 94 -5.46 -20.11 -24.22
N ALA A 95 -6.38 -19.47 -24.96
CA ALA A 95 -7.82 -19.58 -24.70
C ALA A 95 -8.31 -20.99 -25.00
N GLN A 96 -8.94 -21.65 -24.03
CA GLN A 96 -9.51 -22.99 -24.21
C GLN A 96 -10.93 -22.96 -24.82
N ARG A 97 -11.53 -21.77 -24.89
CA ARG A 97 -12.84 -21.51 -25.50
C ARG A 97 -12.87 -20.07 -25.97
N ALA A 98 -13.73 -19.77 -26.94
CA ALA A 98 -13.95 -18.39 -27.37
C ALA A 98 -14.49 -17.51 -26.22
N MET A 99 -13.94 -16.30 -26.07
CA MET A 99 -14.36 -15.33 -25.06
C MET A 99 -15.01 -14.11 -25.74
N PRO A 100 -16.24 -13.73 -25.36
CA PRO A 100 -16.91 -12.59 -25.98
C PRO A 100 -16.31 -11.25 -25.56
N HIS A 101 -16.59 -10.21 -26.34
CA HIS A 101 -16.29 -8.82 -25.97
C HIS A 101 -16.84 -8.49 -24.58
N GLY A 102 -16.02 -7.87 -23.73
CA GLY A 102 -16.37 -7.49 -22.37
C GLY A 102 -16.33 -8.64 -21.36
N ALA A 103 -15.94 -9.86 -21.79
CA ALA A 103 -15.74 -10.98 -20.88
C ALA A 103 -14.71 -10.65 -19.80
N ARG A 104 -14.98 -11.13 -18.58
CA ARG A 104 -14.07 -11.02 -17.45
C ARG A 104 -13.31 -12.32 -17.27
N VAL A 105 -12.00 -12.23 -17.30
CA VAL A 105 -11.11 -13.37 -17.07
C VAL A 105 -10.50 -13.22 -15.70
N HIS A 106 -10.72 -14.20 -14.83
CA HIS A 106 -10.12 -14.25 -13.50
C HIS A 106 -8.83 -15.07 -13.59
N LEU A 107 -7.73 -14.47 -13.16
CA LEU A 107 -6.43 -15.11 -13.05
C LEU A 107 -5.97 -15.08 -11.60
N ARG A 108 -5.26 -16.12 -11.19
CA ARG A 108 -4.54 -16.16 -9.93
C ARG A 108 -3.11 -16.56 -10.21
N THR A 109 -2.19 -15.68 -9.83
CA THR A 109 -0.77 -15.97 -9.79
C THR A 109 -0.38 -16.24 -8.34
N THR A 110 0.38 -17.30 -8.09
CA THR A 110 1.04 -17.52 -6.79
C THR A 110 2.54 -17.65 -6.99
N LEU A 111 3.32 -17.19 -6.02
CA LEU A 111 4.79 -17.27 -6.03
C LEU A 111 5.31 -17.44 -4.60
N PRO A 112 6.35 -18.26 -4.36
CA PRO A 112 6.98 -18.34 -3.05
C PRO A 112 7.42 -16.96 -2.53
N ARG A 113 7.19 -16.70 -1.24
CA ARG A 113 7.38 -15.39 -0.61
C ARG A 113 8.83 -14.89 -0.72
N ASP A 114 9.79 -15.77 -0.49
CA ASP A 114 11.22 -15.48 -0.57
C ASP A 114 11.62 -15.00 -1.97
N ILE A 115 11.14 -15.68 -3.01
CA ILE A 115 11.35 -15.27 -4.40
C ILE A 115 10.65 -13.93 -4.64
N ALA A 116 9.38 -13.81 -4.24
CA ALA A 116 8.58 -12.61 -4.46
C ALA A 116 9.20 -11.33 -3.88
N LEU A 117 9.75 -11.42 -2.66
CA LEU A 117 10.39 -10.29 -1.98
C LEU A 117 11.74 -9.91 -2.59
N ALA A 118 12.41 -10.84 -3.27
CA ALA A 118 13.69 -10.60 -3.94
C ALA A 118 13.53 -10.00 -5.36
N LEU A 119 12.31 -10.01 -5.92
CA LEU A 119 12.08 -9.51 -7.27
C LEU A 119 12.18 -7.98 -7.33
N PRO A 120 12.82 -7.43 -8.39
CA PRO A 120 12.85 -5.99 -8.65
C PRO A 120 11.51 -5.46 -9.20
N ARG A 121 10.59 -6.36 -9.57
CA ARG A 121 9.30 -6.03 -10.19
C ARG A 121 8.22 -6.93 -9.62
N LEU A 122 7.00 -6.40 -9.49
CA LEU A 122 5.87 -7.24 -9.10
C LEU A 122 5.55 -8.26 -10.20
N PRO A 123 5.38 -9.55 -9.85
CA PRO A 123 5.04 -10.62 -10.81
C PRO A 123 3.53 -10.59 -11.12
N ILE A 124 3.07 -9.45 -11.64
CA ILE A 124 1.69 -9.29 -12.07
C ILE A 124 1.55 -9.91 -13.46
N PRO A 125 0.52 -10.73 -13.73
CA PRO A 125 0.26 -11.20 -15.07
C PRO A 125 -0.19 -9.98 -15.89
N THR A 126 0.67 -9.56 -16.81
CA THR A 126 0.47 -8.39 -17.66
C THR A 126 0.61 -8.81 -19.11
N VAL A 127 -0.23 -8.25 -19.97
CA VAL A 127 -0.23 -8.58 -21.39
C VAL A 127 0.61 -7.59 -22.17
N GLU A 128 1.11 -8.02 -23.32
CA GLU A 128 1.77 -7.12 -24.26
C GLU A 128 0.76 -6.14 -24.88
N GLY A 129 1.10 -4.85 -24.85
CA GLY A 129 0.27 -3.78 -25.41
C GLY A 129 -0.24 -2.78 -24.38
N ASP A 130 -0.83 -1.69 -24.87
CA ASP A 130 -1.30 -0.58 -24.04
C ASP A 130 -2.55 -0.96 -23.26
N ALA A 131 -2.35 -1.34 -21.99
CA ALA A 131 -3.42 -1.65 -21.04
C ALA A 131 -3.26 -0.83 -19.76
N ILE A 132 -4.40 -0.43 -19.18
CA ILE A 132 -4.42 0.23 -17.87
C ILE A 132 -4.61 -0.81 -16.78
N GLN A 133 -3.67 -0.85 -15.86
CA GLN A 133 -3.65 -1.79 -14.76
C GLN A 133 -3.89 -1.06 -13.46
N ARG A 134 -4.88 -1.54 -12.71
CA ARG A 134 -5.15 -1.10 -11.36
C ARG A 134 -4.55 -2.13 -10.40
N VAL A 135 -3.62 -1.73 -9.56
CA VAL A 135 -2.97 -2.59 -8.58
C VAL A 135 -3.39 -2.16 -7.18
N ARG A 136 -3.91 -3.11 -6.42
CA ARG A 136 -4.40 -2.93 -5.04
C ARG A 136 -3.60 -3.86 -4.13
N PHE A 137 -3.25 -3.39 -2.95
CA PHE A 137 -2.48 -4.15 -1.98
C PHE A 137 -3.34 -4.51 -0.77
N ALA A 138 -3.21 -5.74 -0.31
CA ALA A 138 -3.72 -6.17 0.98
C ALA A 138 -2.96 -5.46 2.11
N SER A 139 -3.55 -5.42 3.30
CA SER A 139 -2.89 -4.79 4.47
C SER A 139 -1.58 -5.47 4.89
N SER A 140 -1.33 -6.70 4.42
CA SER A 140 -0.14 -7.52 4.64
C SER A 140 1.05 -7.11 3.74
N ALA A 141 0.77 -6.44 2.62
CA ALA A 141 1.73 -6.09 1.59
C ALA A 141 1.91 -4.57 1.51
N ARG A 142 3.16 -4.14 1.36
CA ARG A 142 3.50 -2.76 1.03
C ARG A 142 4.39 -2.77 -0.20
N PHE A 143 4.15 -1.85 -1.11
CA PHE A 143 4.99 -1.68 -2.29
C PHE A 143 5.64 -0.31 -2.27
N GLU A 144 6.96 -0.30 -2.32
CA GLU A 144 7.76 0.91 -2.47
C GLU A 144 8.16 1.03 -3.93
N VAL A 145 7.59 2.03 -4.60
CA VAL A 145 7.79 2.22 -6.04
C VAL A 145 9.22 2.71 -6.27
N GLY A 146 9.92 2.12 -7.25
CA GLY A 146 11.29 2.51 -7.57
C GLY A 146 11.38 3.92 -8.15
N GLU A 147 12.51 4.58 -7.94
CA GLU A 147 12.77 5.97 -8.41
C GLU A 147 12.60 6.16 -9.92
N GLN A 148 12.78 5.08 -10.69
CA GLN A 148 12.67 5.09 -12.15
C GLN A 148 11.21 4.99 -12.65
N THR A 149 10.26 4.61 -11.79
CA THR A 149 8.84 4.55 -12.17
C THR A 149 8.22 5.94 -12.03
N SER A 150 7.96 6.60 -13.16
CA SER A 150 7.35 7.94 -13.14
C SER A 150 5.88 7.89 -12.68
N LEU A 151 5.63 8.28 -11.43
CA LEU A 151 4.29 8.41 -10.84
C LEU A 151 3.92 9.87 -10.61
N ASP A 152 2.65 10.19 -10.86
CA ASP A 152 1.95 11.41 -10.46
C ASP A 152 1.02 11.07 -9.26
N VAL A 153 1.25 11.70 -8.12
CA VAL A 153 0.59 11.35 -6.85
C VAL A 153 -0.51 12.37 -6.54
N GLY A 154 -1.77 11.94 -6.64
CA GLY A 154 -2.93 12.76 -6.27
C GLY A 154 -3.88 12.02 -5.32
N ALA A 155 -4.16 12.62 -4.15
CA ALA A 155 -5.22 12.19 -3.21
C ALA A 155 -5.18 10.72 -2.71
N GLY A 156 -3.98 10.18 -2.41
CA GLY A 156 -3.83 8.80 -1.93
C GLY A 156 -3.98 7.73 -3.02
N ILE A 157 -3.99 8.15 -4.29
CA ILE A 157 -4.01 7.32 -5.48
C ILE A 157 -2.75 7.67 -6.27
N GLN A 158 -1.92 6.67 -6.52
CA GLN A 158 -0.71 6.83 -7.30
C GLN A 158 -1.04 6.50 -8.75
N VAL A 159 -0.89 7.46 -9.65
CA VAL A 159 -1.24 7.31 -11.07
C VAL A 159 0.03 7.49 -11.87
N GLY A 160 0.37 6.57 -12.78
CA GLY A 160 1.51 6.76 -13.68
C GLY A 160 1.41 8.10 -14.44
N ARG A 161 2.53 8.80 -14.59
CA ARG A 161 2.59 10.04 -15.38
C ARG A 161 2.04 9.75 -16.79
N GLY A 162 1.06 10.52 -17.23
CA GLY A 162 0.45 10.38 -18.57
C GLY A 162 -0.92 9.69 -18.63
N ILE A 163 -1.44 9.14 -17.52
CA ILE A 163 -2.83 8.62 -17.50
C ILE A 163 -3.80 9.77 -17.23
N ARG A 164 -4.53 10.20 -18.26
CA ARG A 164 -5.54 11.28 -18.13
C ARG A 164 -6.74 10.81 -17.30
N GLN A 165 -7.34 11.71 -16.51
CA GLN A 165 -8.45 11.41 -15.60
C GLN A 165 -9.66 10.73 -16.27
N HIS A 166 -9.99 11.09 -17.51
CA HIS A 166 -11.10 10.47 -18.24
C HIS A 166 -10.82 9.02 -18.61
N ILE A 167 -9.56 8.68 -18.93
CA ILE A 167 -9.13 7.31 -19.27
C ILE A 167 -9.21 6.43 -18.03
N ARG A 168 -8.74 6.94 -16.88
CA ARG A 168 -8.95 6.30 -15.57
C ARG A 168 -10.42 6.03 -15.28
N ARG A 169 -11.31 7.02 -15.47
CA ARG A 169 -12.76 6.85 -15.25
C ARG A 169 -13.39 5.83 -16.20
N ALA A 170 -12.83 5.63 -17.39
CA ALA A 170 -13.28 4.59 -18.31
C ALA A 170 -12.89 3.19 -17.82
N ALA A 171 -11.62 3.02 -17.42
CA ALA A 171 -11.13 1.78 -16.80
C ALA A 171 -11.90 1.43 -15.52
N ASP A 172 -12.11 2.40 -14.63
CA ASP A 172 -12.89 2.28 -13.40
C ASP A 172 -14.33 1.81 -13.68
N ARG A 173 -14.98 2.36 -14.72
CA ARG A 173 -16.32 1.94 -15.14
C ARG A 173 -16.33 0.52 -15.73
N ALA A 174 -15.30 0.13 -16.48
CA ALA A 174 -15.19 -1.21 -17.02
C ALA A 174 -15.01 -2.28 -15.90
N LEU A 175 -14.21 -1.96 -14.89
CA LEU A 175 -13.89 -2.87 -13.78
C LEU A 175 -14.99 -2.92 -12.72
N ASP A 176 -15.48 -1.78 -12.25
CA ASP A 176 -16.40 -1.69 -11.09
C ASP A 176 -17.84 -1.33 -11.46
N GLY A 177 -18.13 -1.14 -12.76
CA GLY A 177 -19.45 -0.72 -13.21
C GLY A 177 -19.86 0.66 -12.67
N ARG A 178 -21.13 0.82 -12.32
CA ARG A 178 -21.70 2.12 -11.89
C ARG A 178 -21.23 2.59 -10.50
N HIS A 179 -20.44 1.82 -9.77
CA HIS A 179 -20.03 2.10 -8.38
C HIS A 179 -18.54 2.41 -8.20
N ALA A 180 -17.83 2.71 -9.27
CA ALA A 180 -16.37 2.81 -9.29
C ALA A 180 -15.76 3.92 -8.40
N HIS A 181 -16.53 4.90 -7.94
CA HIS A 181 -16.02 6.06 -7.21
C HIS A 181 -15.72 5.83 -5.72
N ARG A 182 -15.99 4.64 -5.17
CA ARG A 182 -16.03 4.42 -3.71
C ARG A 182 -14.79 3.78 -3.08
N ARG A 183 -13.68 3.58 -3.80
CA ARG A 183 -12.51 2.86 -3.26
C ARG A 183 -11.25 3.72 -3.25
N LEU A 184 -10.60 3.79 -2.08
CA LEU A 184 -9.33 4.46 -1.84
C LEU A 184 -8.19 3.42 -1.84
N GLY A 185 -7.01 3.80 -2.38
CA GLY A 185 -5.78 3.01 -2.30
C GLY A 185 -5.53 2.06 -3.47
N ALA A 186 -5.45 2.57 -4.70
CA ALA A 186 -5.02 1.80 -5.86
C ALA A 186 -3.93 2.55 -6.64
N LEU A 187 -2.99 1.79 -7.19
CA LEU A 187 -1.98 2.27 -8.13
C LEU A 187 -2.49 2.05 -9.56
N TYR A 188 -2.46 3.07 -10.41
CA TYR A 188 -2.79 2.94 -11.83
C TYR A 188 -1.52 3.01 -12.65
N VAL A 189 -1.29 1.98 -13.46
CA VAL A 189 -0.10 1.82 -14.30
C VAL A 189 -0.57 1.68 -15.74
N ARG A 190 0.04 2.44 -16.66
CA ARG A 190 -0.13 2.24 -18.09
C ARG A 190 1.04 1.40 -18.56
N VAL A 191 0.76 0.21 -19.04
CA VAL A 191 1.80 -0.74 -19.42
C VAL A 191 2.21 -0.46 -20.86
N GLU A 192 3.02 0.58 -21.02
CA GLU A 192 3.96 0.67 -22.15
C GLU A 192 5.31 0.00 -21.78
N ALA A 193 5.50 -0.38 -20.50
CA ALA A 193 6.77 -0.82 -19.92
C ALA A 193 6.68 -2.20 -19.21
N LEU A 194 7.84 -2.86 -19.10
CA LEU A 194 8.11 -4.26 -18.70
C LEU A 194 7.74 -4.65 -17.24
N GLY A 195 6.64 -4.14 -16.69
CA GLY A 195 6.15 -4.41 -15.33
C GLY A 195 6.37 -3.25 -14.34
N LEU A 196 5.76 -3.34 -13.16
CA LEU A 196 5.89 -2.33 -12.10
C LEU A 196 7.20 -2.53 -11.32
N GLU A 197 8.12 -1.58 -11.44
CA GLU A 197 9.41 -1.58 -10.73
C GLU A 197 9.31 -1.03 -9.32
N GLY A 198 9.95 -1.73 -8.39
CA GLY A 198 9.97 -1.37 -6.97
C GLY A 198 10.20 -2.57 -6.07
N GLN A 199 10.09 -2.34 -4.77
CA GLN A 199 10.32 -3.36 -3.75
C GLN A 199 9.02 -3.71 -3.04
N LEU A 200 8.68 -4.99 -3.05
CA LEU A 200 7.63 -5.54 -2.21
C LEU A 200 8.17 -5.76 -0.80
N ARG A 201 7.44 -5.29 0.21
CA ARG A 201 7.78 -5.44 1.62
C ARG A 201 6.62 -6.00 2.42
N SER A 202 6.94 -6.72 3.50
CA SER A 202 5.95 -7.14 4.47
C SER A 202 5.57 -5.99 5.40
N ALA A 203 4.30 -5.56 5.33
CA ALA A 203 3.80 -4.50 6.20
C ALA A 203 3.83 -4.90 7.68
N HIS A 204 3.74 -6.19 7.98
CA HIS A 204 3.74 -6.70 9.35
C HIS A 204 5.12 -6.63 10.00
N GLU A 205 6.18 -7.00 9.27
CA GLU A 205 7.56 -6.95 9.76
C GLU A 205 8.00 -5.51 10.03
N GLU A 206 7.64 -4.57 9.15
CA GLU A 206 7.93 -3.14 9.33
C GLU A 206 7.18 -2.55 10.54
N ARG A 207 5.89 -2.88 10.71
CA ARG A 207 5.14 -2.43 11.88
C ARG A 207 5.69 -3.01 13.17
N ARG A 208 6.16 -4.26 13.15
CA ARG A 208 6.78 -4.89 14.33
C ARG A 208 8.08 -4.19 14.69
N SER A 209 8.95 -3.89 13.72
CA SER A 209 10.20 -3.18 13.99
C SER A 209 9.96 -1.75 14.52
N LEU A 210 9.01 -1.02 13.92
CA LEU A 210 8.59 0.30 14.42
C LEU A 210 8.01 0.22 15.84
N GLY A 211 7.21 -0.81 16.13
CA GLY A 211 6.66 -1.06 17.46
C GLY A 211 7.73 -1.29 18.52
N TRP A 212 8.76 -2.08 18.21
CA TRP A 212 9.91 -2.29 19.10
C TRP A 212 10.70 -1.01 19.34
N TRP A 213 10.94 -0.22 18.29
CA TRP A 213 11.60 1.08 18.42
C TRP A 213 10.79 2.04 19.31
N ALA A 214 9.49 2.15 19.06
CA ALA A 214 8.61 2.99 19.88
C ALA A 214 8.61 2.53 21.35
N ALA A 215 8.47 1.23 21.59
CA ALA A 215 8.52 0.66 22.95
C ALA A 215 9.85 0.95 23.65
N GLY A 216 10.97 0.84 22.94
CA GLY A 216 12.30 1.17 23.47
C GLY A 216 12.43 2.65 23.86
N VAL A 217 11.95 3.56 23.02
CA VAL A 217 11.93 5.01 23.30
C VAL A 217 11.04 5.30 24.52
N PHE A 218 9.85 4.70 24.60
CA PHE A 218 8.96 4.86 25.77
C PHE A 218 9.60 4.34 27.05
N LEU A 219 10.28 3.20 27.00
CA LEU A 219 10.98 2.65 28.16
C LEU A 219 12.10 3.59 28.64
N LEU A 220 12.90 4.13 27.72
CA LEU A 220 13.95 5.10 28.06
C LEU A 220 13.36 6.38 28.67
N ALA A 221 12.26 6.89 28.13
CA ALA A 221 11.55 8.04 28.69
C ALA A 221 11.01 7.75 30.10
N ALA A 222 10.45 6.55 30.32
CA ALA A 222 9.96 6.12 31.64
C ALA A 222 11.09 5.99 32.67
N VAL A 223 12.24 5.43 32.28
CA VAL A 223 13.42 5.34 33.16
C VAL A 223 13.97 6.73 33.49
N GLY A 224 14.05 7.63 32.49
CA GLY A 224 14.50 9.00 32.68
C GLY A 224 13.60 9.78 33.65
N THR A 225 12.29 9.71 33.43
CA THR A 225 11.29 10.36 34.30
C THR A 225 11.29 9.76 35.71
N TYR A 226 11.41 8.44 35.85
CA TYR A 226 11.56 7.79 37.15
C TYR A 226 12.85 8.23 37.88
N GLY A 227 13.96 8.39 37.16
CA GLY A 227 15.21 8.90 37.71
C GLY A 227 15.08 10.33 38.24
N VAL A 228 14.43 11.22 37.49
CA VAL A 228 14.13 12.59 37.92
C VAL A 228 13.21 12.59 39.14
N TYR A 229 12.13 11.80 39.11
CA TYR A 229 11.21 11.64 40.23
C TYR A 229 11.92 11.18 41.51
N ARG A 230 12.80 10.18 41.41
CA ARG A 230 13.56 9.69 42.56
C ARG A 230 14.54 10.73 43.10
N ARG A 231 15.18 11.54 42.23
CA ARG A 231 16.02 12.67 42.68
C ARG A 231 15.19 13.72 43.40
N ALA A 232 14.03 14.10 42.84
CA ALA A 232 13.12 15.04 43.48
C ALA A 232 12.62 14.52 44.84
N GLN A 233 12.26 13.25 44.94
CA GLN A 233 11.88 12.64 46.22
C GLN A 233 13.00 12.66 47.26
N ARG A 234 14.25 12.42 46.85
CA ARG A 234 15.40 12.53 47.76
C ARG A 234 15.64 13.96 48.22
N ALA A 235 15.48 14.94 47.33
CA ALA A 235 15.58 16.35 47.70
C ALA A 235 14.49 16.73 48.72
N VAL A 236 13.24 16.36 48.46
CA VAL A 236 12.12 16.61 49.37
C VAL A 236 12.27 15.84 50.69
N ALA A 237 12.78 14.61 50.67
CA ALA A 237 13.05 13.85 51.89
C ALA A 237 14.18 14.49 52.71
N GLY A 238 15.23 15.00 52.06
CA GLY A 238 16.29 15.80 52.70
C GLY A 238 15.73 17.06 53.35
N GLU A 239 14.97 17.86 52.61
CA GLU A 239 14.32 19.08 53.14
C GLU A 239 13.42 18.80 54.35
N ARG A 240 12.68 17.68 54.35
CA ARG A 240 11.84 17.28 55.50
C ARG A 240 12.66 16.86 56.71
N VAL A 241 13.77 16.17 56.50
CA VAL A 241 14.70 15.78 57.58
C VAL A 241 15.38 17.03 58.15
N ASP A 242 15.83 17.94 57.30
CA ASP A 242 16.44 19.20 57.69
C ASP A 242 15.46 20.08 58.49
N ALA A 243 14.20 20.18 58.04
CA ALA A 243 13.15 20.91 58.76
C ALA A 243 12.84 20.27 60.13
N TYR A 244 12.81 18.94 60.23
CA TYR A 244 12.60 18.23 61.50
C TYR A 244 13.77 18.41 62.47
N LEU A 245 15.02 18.35 61.97
CA LEU A 245 16.21 18.59 62.78
C LEU A 245 16.29 20.04 63.28
N ALA A 246 15.92 21.01 62.44
CA ALA A 246 15.82 22.42 62.85
C ALA A 246 14.75 22.67 63.94
N GLN A 247 13.75 21.80 64.06
CA GLN A 247 12.69 21.93 65.06
C GLN A 247 13.06 21.36 66.44
N ILE A 248 14.00 20.41 66.50
CA ILE A 248 14.28 19.61 67.70
C ILE A 248 15.67 19.88 68.29
N CYS A 249 16.64 20.25 67.45
CA CYS A 249 17.98 20.60 67.91
C CYS A 249 18.06 22.07 68.33
N ALA A 250 18.88 22.38 69.33
CA ALA A 250 19.25 23.76 69.62
C ALA A 250 20.02 24.36 68.42
N ASP A 251 19.84 25.66 68.15
CA ASP A 251 20.33 26.33 66.94
C ASP A 251 21.83 26.11 66.63
N ASP A 252 22.66 25.99 67.68
CA ASP A 252 24.10 25.78 67.54
C ASP A 252 24.46 24.35 67.11
N GLU A 253 23.66 23.35 67.52
CA GLU A 253 23.81 21.95 67.08
C GLU A 253 23.27 21.75 65.66
N ALA A 254 22.17 22.42 65.31
CA ALA A 254 21.61 22.40 63.94
C ALA A 254 22.57 23.00 62.91
N ARG A 255 23.27 24.11 63.26
CA ARG A 255 24.30 24.71 62.40
C ARG A 255 25.54 23.83 62.24
N ALA A 256 25.97 23.13 63.30
CA ALA A 256 27.09 22.19 63.23
C ALA A 256 26.82 21.00 62.29
N LEU A 257 25.55 20.62 62.11
CA LEU A 257 25.09 19.58 61.19
C LEU A 257 24.84 20.08 59.76
N GLY A 258 25.04 21.37 59.47
CA GLY A 258 24.87 21.94 58.13
C GLY A 258 23.42 22.16 57.69
N VAL A 259 22.47 22.15 58.63
CA VAL A 259 21.04 22.39 58.35
C VAL A 259 20.81 23.89 58.09
N ALA A 260 20.09 24.22 57.01
CA ALA A 260 19.73 25.58 56.69
C ALA A 260 18.64 26.09 57.66
N VAL A 261 19.04 26.71 58.77
CA VAL A 261 18.12 27.32 59.73
C VAL A 261 17.48 28.55 59.07
N ALA A 262 16.14 28.54 58.96
CA ALA A 262 15.40 29.71 58.50
C ALA A 262 15.62 30.85 59.50
N GLN A 263 16.36 31.89 59.10
CA GLN A 263 16.42 33.16 59.84
C GLN A 263 15.05 33.82 59.80
N GLU A 264 14.15 33.41 60.69
CA GLU A 264 12.90 34.12 60.88
C GLU A 264 13.19 35.46 61.58
N ARG A 265 12.61 36.50 60.99
CA ARG A 265 12.96 37.90 61.17
C ARG A 265 12.64 38.37 62.59
N ALA A 266 13.63 38.97 63.25
CA ALA A 266 13.41 39.92 64.33
C ALA A 266 12.62 41.12 63.77
N HIS A 267 11.30 41.03 63.80
CA HIS A 267 10.40 42.17 63.68
C HIS A 267 9.70 42.34 65.02
N GLU A 268 10.43 42.95 65.94
CA GLU A 268 9.93 43.43 67.22
C GLU A 268 8.98 44.61 66.92
N PRO A 269 7.67 44.54 67.24
CA PRO A 269 6.78 45.67 67.03
C PRO A 269 7.17 46.80 68.01
N PRO A 270 7.19 48.07 67.56
CA PRO A 270 7.54 49.17 68.44
C PRO A 270 6.49 49.34 69.53
N THR A 271 6.97 49.44 70.77
CA THR A 271 6.17 49.74 71.97
C THR A 271 5.52 51.12 71.81
N PRO A 272 4.20 51.26 71.96
CA PRO A 272 3.56 52.56 71.91
C PRO A 272 3.81 53.33 73.21
N THR A 273 4.27 54.58 73.08
CA THR A 273 4.24 55.62 74.12
C THR A 273 3.05 56.54 73.93
#